data_AF-A0A2N3Y3Z4-F1
#
_entry.id   AF-A0A2N3Y3Z4-F1
#
_cell.length_a   1.000
_cell.length_b   1.000
_cell.length_c   1.000
_cell.angle_alpha   90.00
_cell.angle_beta   90.00
_cell.angle_gamma   90.00
#
_symmetry.space_group_name_H-M   'P 1'
#
loop_
_entity.id
_entity.type
_entity.pdbx_description
1 polymer ?
#
loop_
_entity_poly.entity_id
_entity_poly.type
_entity_poly.pdbx_seq_one_letter_code
_entity_poly.pdbx_strand_id
1 'polypeptide(L)'
;MSTNNPMIEGRRADSARRRQRVIKALNEATAHDGEISVSAIARAAGVDRTFLYRHHDLLAQIHTAQANPPPAEGHGPLVSRASLQADLTNAQGRLTRQAAHIRQLEKRLAVFLGEQAWHESGLGAPADIDQLQHRVTTLEQQVVDLTDQLERRDDELAAARAANRELIANLNRRA
;
A
#
# COMPACT_ATOMS: atom_id res chain seq x y z
N MET A 1 4.92 59.84 -47.65
CA MET A 1 6.34 59.84 -47.22
C MET A 1 6.39 59.32 -45.79
N SER A 2 6.64 58.02 -45.61
CA SER A 2 6.69 57.40 -44.28
C SER A 2 7.95 57.84 -43.52
N THR A 3 7.76 58.48 -42.38
CA THR A 3 8.81 58.91 -41.46
C THR A 3 9.43 57.69 -40.78
N ASN A 4 10.50 57.15 -41.36
CA ASN A 4 11.34 56.13 -40.73
C ASN A 4 12.05 56.73 -39.51
N ASN A 5 11.53 56.47 -38.32
CA ASN A 5 12.11 56.92 -37.06
C ASN A 5 13.39 56.13 -36.75
N PRO A 6 14.59 56.75 -36.76
CA PRO A 6 15.87 56.05 -36.64
C PRO A 6 16.04 55.27 -35.32
N MET A 7 15.35 55.68 -34.24
CA MET A 7 15.38 54.94 -32.97
C MET A 7 14.59 53.62 -33.02
N ILE A 8 13.51 53.56 -33.79
CA ILE A 8 12.72 52.32 -33.97
C ILE A 8 13.54 51.31 -34.78
N GLU A 9 14.24 51.80 -35.80
CA GLU A 9 15.10 50.96 -36.64
C GLU A 9 16.30 50.42 -35.86
N GLY A 10 16.94 51.24 -35.02
CA GLY A 10 18.01 50.79 -34.13
C GLY A 10 17.55 49.70 -33.14
N ARG A 11 16.35 49.82 -32.58
CA ARG A 11 15.77 48.80 -31.69
C ARG A 11 15.43 47.50 -32.42
N ARG A 12 14.92 47.58 -33.65
CA ARG A 12 14.67 46.40 -34.48
C ARG A 12 15.96 45.67 -34.82
N ALA A 13 17.01 46.41 -35.22
CA ALA A 13 18.32 45.84 -35.51
C ALA A 13 18.95 45.17 -34.28
N ASP A 14 18.82 45.76 -33.08
CA ASP A 14 19.30 45.14 -31.85
C ASP A 14 18.55 43.84 -31.50
N SER A 15 17.22 43.85 -31.62
CA SER A 15 16.41 42.65 -31.40
C SER A 15 16.75 41.53 -32.38
N ALA A 16 17.00 41.87 -33.65
CA ALA A 16 17.41 40.91 -34.67
C ALA A 16 18.78 40.29 -34.36
N ARG A 17 19.76 41.09 -33.93
CA ARG A 17 21.09 40.58 -33.52
C ARG A 17 21.00 39.65 -32.30
N ARG A 18 20.20 40.00 -31.29
CA ARG A 18 19.95 39.13 -30.12
C ARG A 18 19.32 37.81 -30.53
N ARG A 19 18.31 37.86 -31.40
CA ARG A 19 17.67 36.66 -31.96
C ARG A 19 18.67 35.77 -32.70
N GLN A 20 19.52 36.36 -33.55
CA GLN A 20 20.53 35.60 -34.30
C GLN A 20 21.53 34.90 -33.37
N ARG A 21 21.93 35.54 -32.27
CA ARG A 21 22.80 34.92 -31.25
C ARG A 21 22.12 33.74 -30.56
N VAL A 22 20.83 33.83 -30.25
CA VAL A 22 20.05 32.71 -29.68
C VAL A 22 19.99 31.52 -30.64
N ILE A 23 19.66 31.77 -31.90
CA ILE A 23 19.61 30.71 -32.92
C ILE A 23 20.98 30.05 -33.09
N LYS A 24 22.06 30.85 -33.14
CA LYS A 24 23.43 30.34 -33.22
C LYS A 24 23.79 29.47 -32.03
N ALA A 25 23.53 29.94 -30.81
CA ALA A 25 23.80 29.19 -29.58
C ALA A 25 22.99 27.88 -29.50
N LEU A 26 21.74 27.88 -29.98
CA LEU A 26 20.92 26.68 -30.07
C LEU A 26 21.54 25.67 -31.05
N ASN A 27 21.94 26.11 -32.23
CA ASN A 27 22.57 25.25 -33.24
C ASN A 27 23.90 24.65 -32.73
N GLU A 28 24.70 25.44 -32.02
CA GLU A 28 25.96 24.98 -31.41
C GLU A 28 25.70 23.93 -30.33
N ALA A 29 24.70 24.15 -29.46
CA ALA A 29 24.31 23.19 -28.43
C ALA A 29 23.80 21.87 -29.04
N THR A 30 23.02 21.94 -30.13
CA THR A 30 22.56 20.74 -30.84
C THR A 30 23.69 19.98 -31.54
N ALA A 31 24.74 20.66 -32.00
CA ALA A 31 25.86 20.04 -32.72
C ALA A 31 26.89 19.39 -31.78
N HIS A 32 27.07 19.91 -30.57
CA HIS A 32 28.12 19.48 -29.65
C HIS A 32 27.58 18.73 -28.41
N ASP A 33 26.35 18.22 -28.48
CA ASP A 33 25.66 17.55 -27.36
C ASP A 33 25.65 18.39 -26.07
N GLY A 34 25.53 19.72 -26.22
CA GLY A 34 25.47 20.65 -25.10
C GLY A 34 24.11 20.64 -24.43
N GLU A 35 24.02 21.12 -23.18
CA GLU A 35 22.75 21.22 -22.46
C GLU A 35 21.74 22.13 -23.20
N ILE A 36 20.69 21.54 -23.77
CA ILE A 36 19.59 22.26 -24.42
C ILE A 36 18.55 22.63 -23.35
N SER A 37 18.80 23.74 -22.65
CA SER A 37 17.84 24.35 -21.71
C SER A 37 17.71 25.85 -21.94
N VAL A 38 16.55 26.43 -21.62
CA VAL A 38 16.30 27.89 -21.74
C VAL A 38 17.39 28.70 -21.02
N SER A 39 17.82 28.23 -19.85
CA SER A 39 18.89 28.88 -19.07
C SER A 39 20.27 28.77 -19.72
N ALA A 40 20.60 27.61 -20.27
CA ALA A 40 21.88 27.38 -20.93
C ALA A 40 21.99 28.17 -22.23
N ILE A 41 20.94 28.16 -23.06
CA ILE A 41 20.90 28.91 -24.32
C ILE A 41 20.91 30.43 -24.08
N ALA A 42 20.20 30.94 -23.08
CA ALA A 42 20.26 32.36 -22.71
C ALA A 42 21.68 32.80 -22.37
N ARG A 43 22.39 31.99 -21.57
CA ARG A 43 23.78 32.24 -21.16
C ARG A 43 24.73 32.20 -22.36
N ALA A 44 24.64 31.17 -23.19
CA ALA A 44 25.48 31.01 -24.38
C ALA A 44 25.26 32.14 -25.41
N ALA A 45 24.02 32.60 -25.57
CA ALA A 45 23.68 33.68 -26.49
C ALA A 45 23.92 35.10 -25.92
N GLY A 46 24.27 35.22 -24.63
CA GLY A 46 24.47 36.50 -23.95
C GLY A 46 23.22 37.38 -23.92
N VAL A 47 22.07 36.78 -23.60
CA VAL A 47 20.76 37.44 -23.45
C VAL A 47 20.07 37.05 -22.15
N ASP A 48 19.22 37.93 -21.63
CA ASP A 48 18.42 37.64 -20.43
C ASP A 48 17.29 36.63 -20.70
N ARG A 49 16.92 35.83 -19.70
CA ARG A 49 15.84 34.82 -19.83
C ARG A 49 14.51 35.45 -20.22
N THR A 50 14.21 36.67 -19.74
CA THR A 50 12.99 37.41 -20.07
C THR A 50 12.87 37.68 -21.57
N PHE A 51 14.00 37.83 -22.26
CA PHE A 51 14.02 37.97 -23.72
C PHE A 51 13.45 36.72 -24.39
N LEU A 52 13.87 35.52 -23.96
CA LEU A 52 13.35 34.26 -24.49
C LEU A 52 11.86 34.11 -24.16
N TYR A 53 11.44 34.40 -22.92
CA TYR A 53 10.03 34.34 -22.54
C TYR A 53 9.12 35.30 -23.33
N ARG A 54 9.65 36.44 -23.76
CA ARG A 54 8.93 37.37 -24.64
C ARG A 54 8.80 36.87 -26.08
N HIS A 55 9.66 35.95 -26.50
CA HIS A 55 9.73 35.41 -27.86
C HIS A 55 9.32 33.92 -27.85
N HIS A 56 8.01 33.69 -27.89
CA HIS A 56 7.40 32.35 -27.82
C HIS A 56 7.91 31.38 -28.89
N ASP A 57 8.31 31.90 -30.05
CA ASP A 57 8.84 31.15 -31.16
C ASP A 57 10.27 30.62 -30.89
N LEU A 58 11.13 31.42 -30.25
CA LEU A 58 12.43 30.96 -29.79
C LEU A 58 12.30 29.92 -28.68
N LEU A 59 11.33 30.09 -27.78
CA LEU A 59 11.03 29.07 -26.77
C LEU A 59 10.52 27.77 -27.40
N ALA A 60 9.63 27.87 -28.37
CA ALA A 60 9.14 26.71 -29.11
C ALA A 60 10.31 25.96 -29.77
N GLN A 61 11.24 26.67 -30.40
CA GLN A 61 12.44 26.06 -31.00
C GLN A 61 13.31 25.33 -29.97
N ILE A 62 13.56 25.96 -28.81
CA ILE A 62 14.33 25.34 -27.72
C ILE A 62 13.61 24.09 -27.21
N HIS A 63 12.30 24.15 -26.98
CA HIS A 63 11.51 22.99 -26.53
C HIS A 63 11.48 21.87 -27.57
N THR A 64 11.38 22.19 -28.86
CA THR A 64 11.43 21.18 -29.92
C THR A 64 12.79 20.50 -30.01
N ALA A 65 13.88 21.26 -29.87
CA ALA A 65 15.24 20.71 -29.85
C ALA A 65 15.49 19.87 -28.60
N GLN A 66 14.90 20.24 -27.45
CA GLN A 66 14.98 19.47 -26.22
C GLN A 66 14.16 18.16 -26.28
N ALA A 67 13.02 18.17 -26.98
CA ALA A 67 12.20 16.99 -27.19
C ALA A 67 12.83 16.00 -28.19
N ASN A 68 13.49 16.55 -29.23
CA ASN A 68 14.14 15.81 -30.30
C ASN A 68 15.61 16.22 -30.45
N PRO A 69 16.50 15.82 -29.51
CA PRO A 69 17.93 16.01 -29.70
C PRO A 69 18.39 15.22 -30.93
N PRO A 70 19.23 15.79 -31.81
CA PRO A 70 19.74 15.08 -32.96
C PRO A 70 20.51 13.83 -32.52
N PRO A 71 20.46 12.73 -33.30
CA PRO A 71 21.23 11.53 -32.98
C PRO A 71 22.73 11.90 -32.97
N ALA A 72 23.41 11.62 -31.86
CA ALA A 72 24.84 11.82 -31.76
C ALA A 72 25.56 11.06 -32.89
N GLU A 73 26.30 11.78 -33.72
CA GLU A 73 27.09 11.18 -34.79
C GLU A 73 28.14 10.25 -34.16
N GLY A 74 28.00 8.92 -34.34
CA GLY A 74 29.08 7.99 -34.07
C GLY A 74 28.79 6.73 -33.24
N HIS A 75 27.55 6.41 -32.86
CA HIS A 75 27.27 5.16 -32.14
C HIS A 75 26.40 4.22 -33.00
N GLY A 76 26.79 2.93 -33.07
CA GLY A 76 26.13 1.86 -33.85
C GLY A 76 24.65 1.63 -33.47
N PRO A 77 23.94 0.70 -34.15
CA PRO A 77 22.49 0.73 -34.38
C PRO A 77 21.71 1.29 -33.19
N LEU A 78 21.45 2.60 -33.26
CA LEU A 78 20.99 3.42 -32.16
C LEU A 78 19.54 3.03 -31.84
N VAL A 79 19.36 2.33 -30.73
CA VAL A 79 18.04 2.15 -30.12
C VAL A 79 17.45 3.54 -29.93
N SER A 80 16.34 3.82 -30.61
CA SER A 80 15.74 5.16 -30.59
C SER A 80 15.34 5.55 -29.16
N ARG A 81 15.34 6.84 -28.84
CA ARG A 81 14.83 7.34 -27.55
C ARG A 81 13.39 6.86 -27.28
N ALA A 82 12.57 6.75 -28.33
CA ALA A 82 11.22 6.20 -28.23
C ALA A 82 11.23 4.73 -27.78
N SER A 83 12.16 3.92 -28.29
CA SER A 83 12.38 2.53 -27.86
C SER A 83 12.81 2.47 -26.40
N LEU A 84 13.78 3.29 -25.97
CA LEU A 84 14.21 3.35 -24.56
C LEU A 84 13.06 3.77 -23.61
N GLN A 85 12.22 4.71 -24.03
CA GLN A 85 11.06 5.13 -23.26
C GLN A 85 10.01 4.02 -23.17
N ALA A 86 9.77 3.29 -24.25
CA ALA A 86 8.90 2.11 -24.26
C ALA A 86 9.45 0.99 -23.36
N ASP A 87 10.76 0.77 -23.35
CA ASP A 87 11.39 -0.21 -22.47
C ASP A 87 11.28 0.17 -21.00
N LEU A 88 11.40 1.47 -20.69
CA LEU A 88 11.22 1.99 -19.33
C LEU A 88 9.78 1.80 -18.84
N THR A 89 8.78 2.13 -19.66
CA THR A 89 7.37 1.93 -19.28
C THR A 89 7.03 0.44 -19.14
N ASN A 90 7.57 -0.41 -20.01
CA ASN A 90 7.44 -1.86 -19.91
C ASN A 90 8.09 -2.39 -18.62
N ALA A 91 9.28 -1.92 -18.26
CA ALA A 91 9.97 -2.31 -17.03
C ALA A 91 9.19 -1.87 -15.79
N GLN A 92 8.68 -0.64 -15.78
CA GLN A 92 7.80 -0.15 -14.71
C GLN A 92 6.53 -1.00 -14.58
N GLY A 93 5.91 -1.37 -15.70
CA GLY A 93 4.76 -2.28 -15.71
C GLY A 93 5.08 -3.71 -15.21
N ARG A 94 6.31 -4.20 -15.43
CA ARG A 94 6.75 -5.47 -14.82
C ARG A 94 6.92 -5.34 -13.31
N LEU A 95 7.54 -4.27 -12.83
CA LEU A 95 7.73 -4.01 -11.39
C LEU A 95 6.40 -3.92 -10.64
N THR A 96 5.40 -3.22 -11.19
CA THR A 96 4.08 -3.11 -10.55
C THR A 96 3.37 -4.46 -10.44
N ARG A 97 3.44 -5.29 -11.49
CA ARG A 97 2.90 -6.66 -11.48
C ARG A 97 3.62 -7.55 -10.48
N GLN A 98 4.95 -7.51 -10.44
CA GLN A 98 5.73 -8.29 -9.47
C GLN A 98 5.41 -7.86 -8.03
N ALA A 99 5.32 -6.56 -7.75
CA ALA A 99 4.94 -6.06 -6.43
C ALA A 99 3.52 -6.49 -6.02
N ALA A 100 2.57 -6.51 -6.96
CA ALA A 100 1.23 -7.03 -6.69
C ALA A 100 1.24 -8.53 -6.38
N HIS A 101 2.06 -9.31 -7.10
CA HIS A 101 2.20 -10.74 -6.85
C HIS A 101 2.84 -11.04 -5.48
N ILE A 102 3.89 -10.30 -5.11
CA ILE A 102 4.51 -10.40 -3.78
C ILE A 102 3.48 -10.15 -2.68
N ARG A 103 2.71 -9.06 -2.76
CA ARG A 103 1.64 -8.77 -1.78
C ARG A 103 0.59 -9.88 -1.69
N GLN A 104 0.24 -10.49 -2.83
CA GLN A 104 -0.69 -11.61 -2.85
C GLN A 104 -0.10 -12.85 -2.15
N LEU A 105 1.17 -13.16 -2.38
CA LEU A 105 1.87 -14.26 -1.72
C LEU A 105 2.02 -14.02 -0.22
N GLU A 106 2.41 -12.81 0.18
CA GLU A 106 2.47 -12.40 1.60
C GLU A 106 1.11 -12.57 2.30
N LYS A 107 0.02 -12.15 1.65
CA LYS A 107 -1.34 -12.34 2.19
C LYS A 107 -1.69 -13.82 2.36
N ARG A 108 -1.37 -14.66 1.37
CA ARG A 108 -1.61 -16.11 1.45
C ARG A 108 -0.77 -16.77 2.54
N LEU A 109 0.49 -16.34 2.67
CA LEU A 109 1.40 -16.83 3.70
C LEU A 109 0.94 -16.41 5.09
N ALA A 110 0.47 -15.18 5.26
CA ALA A 110 -0.12 -14.72 6.52
C ALA A 110 -1.36 -15.53 6.91
N VAL A 111 -2.25 -15.84 5.97
CA VAL A 111 -3.42 -16.70 6.22
C VAL A 111 -2.98 -18.10 6.64
N PHE A 112 -2.05 -18.70 5.90
CA PHE A 112 -1.56 -20.05 6.19
C PHE A 112 -0.86 -20.13 7.55
N LEU A 113 0.02 -19.17 7.87
CA LEU A 113 0.67 -19.10 9.18
C LEU A 113 -0.33 -18.81 10.30
N GLY A 114 -1.35 -17.99 10.06
CA GLY A 114 -2.44 -17.76 11.01
C GLY A 114 -3.23 -19.03 11.30
N GLU A 115 -3.52 -19.82 10.27
CA GLU A 115 -4.16 -21.13 10.40
C GLU A 115 -3.27 -22.11 11.18
N GLN A 116 -1.98 -22.20 10.85
CA GLN A 116 -1.04 -23.06 11.60
C GLN A 116 -0.93 -22.64 13.07
N ALA A 117 -0.78 -21.34 13.35
CA ALA A 117 -0.74 -20.84 14.73
C ALA A 117 -2.05 -21.10 15.48
N TRP A 118 -3.19 -21.03 14.79
CA TRP A 118 -4.50 -21.40 15.36
C TRP A 118 -4.56 -22.90 15.73
N HIS A 119 -4.03 -23.77 14.89
CA HIS A 119 -3.97 -25.21 15.18
C HIS A 119 -2.97 -25.53 16.31
N GLU A 120 -1.76 -24.95 16.28
CA GLU A 120 -0.70 -25.20 17.26
C GLU A 120 -0.99 -24.60 18.64
N SER A 121 -1.74 -23.51 18.71
CA SER A 121 -2.15 -22.90 19.99
C SER A 121 -3.16 -23.75 20.78
N GLY A 122 -3.64 -24.87 20.23
CA GLY A 122 -4.63 -25.75 20.88
C GLY A 122 -6.04 -25.16 20.91
N LEU A 123 -6.24 -23.96 20.34
CA LEU A 123 -7.55 -23.31 20.15
C LEU A 123 -8.24 -23.79 18.86
N GLY A 124 -7.49 -24.40 17.94
CA GLY A 124 -7.99 -24.97 16.68
C GLY A 124 -8.39 -26.44 16.76
N ALA A 125 -7.99 -27.17 17.79
CA ALA A 125 -8.66 -28.42 18.14
C ALA A 125 -9.98 -28.05 18.82
N PRO A 126 -11.14 -28.63 18.45
CA PRO A 126 -12.33 -28.49 19.28
C PRO A 126 -11.92 -29.03 20.65
N ALA A 127 -11.90 -28.17 21.67
CA ALA A 127 -11.48 -28.53 23.01
C ALA A 127 -12.42 -29.60 23.54
N ASP A 128 -12.15 -30.89 23.23
CA ASP A 128 -13.08 -32.03 23.21
C ASP A 128 -14.47 -31.67 23.76
N ILE A 129 -15.20 -30.85 22.99
CA ILE A 129 -16.38 -30.14 23.51
C ILE A 129 -17.43 -31.20 23.82
N ASP A 130 -17.43 -32.28 23.05
CA ASP A 130 -18.23 -33.46 23.24
C ASP A 130 -17.84 -34.19 24.53
N GLN A 131 -16.55 -34.39 24.83
CA GLN A 131 -16.12 -34.94 26.12
C GLN A 131 -16.49 -34.02 27.30
N LEU A 132 -16.35 -32.70 27.17
CA LEU A 132 -16.75 -31.75 28.19
C LEU A 132 -18.27 -31.76 28.40
N GLN A 133 -19.07 -31.77 27.34
CA GLN A 133 -20.52 -31.90 27.41
C GLN A 133 -20.95 -33.23 28.00
N HIS A 134 -20.28 -34.33 27.64
CA HIS A 134 -20.52 -35.64 28.23
C HIS A 134 -20.15 -35.66 29.72
N ARG A 135 -19.09 -34.96 30.11
CA ARG A 135 -18.70 -34.81 31.52
C ARG A 135 -19.70 -33.97 32.28
N VAL A 136 -20.20 -32.89 31.70
CA VAL A 136 -21.25 -32.03 32.30
C VAL A 136 -22.52 -32.85 32.52
N THR A 137 -23.02 -33.55 31.50
CA THR A 137 -24.23 -34.38 31.63
C THR A 137 -24.06 -35.51 32.65
N THR A 138 -22.88 -36.13 32.72
CA THR A 138 -22.58 -37.14 33.75
C THR A 138 -22.59 -36.54 35.16
N LEU A 139 -22.00 -35.35 35.34
CA LEU A 139 -21.98 -34.67 36.63
C LEU A 139 -23.38 -34.19 37.05
N GLU A 140 -24.20 -33.71 36.11
CA GLU A 140 -25.60 -33.35 36.35
C GLU A 140 -26.41 -34.57 36.83
N GLN A 141 -26.26 -35.72 36.19
CA GLN A 141 -26.92 -36.96 36.64
C GLN A 141 -26.47 -37.37 38.05
N GLN A 142 -25.17 -37.26 38.34
CA GLN A 142 -24.65 -37.56 39.68
C GLN A 142 -25.24 -36.64 40.76
N VAL A 143 -25.45 -35.36 40.44
CA VAL A 143 -26.08 -34.42 41.37
C VAL A 143 -27.53 -34.81 41.65
N VAL A 144 -28.29 -35.20 40.62
CA VAL A 144 -29.67 -35.69 40.78
C VAL A 144 -29.68 -36.95 41.66
N ASP A 145 -28.87 -37.95 41.31
CA ASP A 145 -28.84 -39.23 42.04
C ASP A 145 -28.44 -39.05 43.51
N LEU A 146 -27.50 -38.15 43.81
CA LEU A 146 -27.09 -37.83 45.18
C LEU A 146 -28.18 -37.07 45.94
N THR A 147 -28.91 -36.18 45.26
CA THR A 147 -30.02 -35.45 45.87
C THR A 147 -31.13 -36.41 46.28
N ASP A 148 -31.52 -37.33 45.40
CA ASP A 148 -32.53 -38.35 45.72
C ASP A 148 -32.09 -39.28 46.86
N GLN A 149 -30.78 -39.58 46.95
CA GLN A 149 -30.24 -40.36 48.06
C GLN A 149 -30.34 -39.61 49.40
N LEU A 150 -30.08 -38.31 49.40
CA LEU A 150 -30.23 -37.49 50.60
C LEU A 150 -31.69 -37.42 51.04
N GLU A 151 -32.62 -37.21 50.12
CA GLU A 151 -34.06 -37.17 50.43
C GLU A 151 -34.53 -38.49 51.05
N ARG A 152 -34.17 -39.63 50.45
CA ARG A 152 -34.49 -40.95 51.02
C ARG A 152 -33.92 -41.16 52.42
N ARG A 153 -32.70 -40.68 52.68
CA ARG A 153 -32.05 -40.79 54.00
C ARG A 153 -32.73 -39.89 55.03
N ASP A 154 -33.19 -38.71 54.64
CA ASP A 154 -33.94 -37.81 55.51
C ASP A 154 -35.31 -38.39 55.86
N ASP A 155 -36.01 -39.02 54.92
CA ASP A 155 -37.26 -39.74 55.15
C ASP A 155 -37.06 -40.93 56.10
N GLU A 156 -36.03 -41.75 55.88
CA GLU A 156 -35.66 -42.87 56.75
C GLU A 156 -35.37 -42.37 58.18
N LEU A 157 -34.64 -41.26 58.33
CA LEU A 157 -34.34 -40.66 59.62
C LEU A 157 -35.59 -40.11 60.30
N ALA A 158 -36.48 -39.45 59.56
CA ALA A 158 -37.75 -38.93 60.07
C ALA A 158 -38.64 -40.05 60.58
N ALA A 159 -38.75 -41.15 59.83
CA ALA A 159 -39.48 -42.35 60.22
C ALA A 159 -38.88 -43.00 61.49
N ALA A 160 -37.56 -43.16 61.55
CA ALA A 160 -36.87 -43.71 62.72
C ALA A 160 -37.08 -42.84 63.97
N ARG A 161 -37.02 -41.50 63.83
CA ARG A 161 -37.32 -40.56 64.91
C ARG A 161 -38.78 -40.63 65.36
N ALA A 162 -39.72 -40.79 64.43
CA ALA A 162 -41.13 -40.96 64.76
C ALA A 162 -41.37 -42.26 65.55
N ALA A 163 -40.84 -43.39 65.08
CA ALA A 163 -40.93 -44.67 65.78
C ALA A 163 -40.30 -44.62 67.19
N ASN A 164 -39.16 -43.94 67.33
CA ASN A 164 -38.52 -43.75 68.63
C ASN A 164 -39.41 -42.92 69.59
N ARG A 165 -40.02 -41.83 69.11
CA ARG A 165 -40.99 -41.04 69.91
C ARG A 165 -42.20 -41.88 70.33
N GLU A 166 -42.74 -42.70 69.44
CA GLU A 166 -43.86 -43.60 69.77
C GLU A 166 -43.47 -44.65 70.81
N LEU A 167 -42.28 -45.26 70.68
CA LEU A 167 -41.76 -46.22 71.65
C LEU A 167 -41.59 -45.59 73.04
N ILE A 168 -40.98 -44.40 73.12
CA ILE A 168 -40.86 -43.65 74.37
C ILE A 168 -42.24 -43.33 74.96
N ALA A 169 -43.19 -42.87 74.13
CA ALA A 169 -44.54 -42.58 74.58
C ALA A 169 -45.26 -43.83 75.14
N ASN A 170 -45.06 -45.00 74.52
CA ASN A 170 -45.62 -46.26 74.99
C ASN A 170 -44.97 -46.75 76.29
N LEU A 171 -43.65 -46.58 76.45
CA LEU A 171 -42.95 -46.89 77.70
C LEU A 171 -43.43 -46.01 78.85
N ASN A 172 -43.56 -44.70 78.62
CA ASN A 172 -44.06 -43.75 79.64
C ASN A 172 -45.52 -43.99 80.02
N ARG A 173 -46.34 -44.59 79.15
CA ARG A 173 -47.73 -44.97 79.49
C ARG A 173 -47.83 -46.28 80.29
N ARG A 174 -46.77 -47.11 80.29
CA ARG A 174 -46.72 -48.42 80.98
C ARG A 174 -45.97 -48.35 82.32
N ALA A 175 -45.27 -47.25 82.59
CA ALA A 175 -44.66 -46.92 83.88
C ALA A 175 -45.67 -46.17 84.77
#